data_AF-A0A6P7TJ85-F1
#
_entry.id   AF-A0A6P7TJ85-F1
#
_cell.length_a   1.000
_cell.length_b   1.000
_cell.length_c   1.000
_cell.angle_alpha   90.00
_cell.angle_beta   90.00
_cell.angle_gamma   90.00
#
_symmetry.space_group_name_H-M   'P 1'
#
loop_
_entity.id
_entity.type
_entity.pdbx_description
1 polymer ?
#
loop_
_entity_poly.entity_id
_entity_poly.type
_entity_poly.pdbx_seq_one_letter_code
_entity_poly.pdbx_strand_id
1 'polypeptide(L)'
;MNAAPDPKMVKPKVNLITSGTSKYSKKKRDESVYHYLKRLSHLHLEGKNLTEIDCDFSVCPQLSVLYLYDNHLTAIPDLSRNRNLSHLYLQDNQIRHIPDLSSLIQLTKLYLSNNCIAVIEGLKNLHHLNELYIDRQQLPPGEKLLLDPRSIRAIAVCLQVLNISGNRLTSLNELHPLHQLTCLYASDNKVSQFSDVAGALMNMEKLATLELHGNPMCRNKRYRDKLIIMVKSLENLDGKDISVTSKTFIHNWSASRTALRPRREPTRVLNPYKGDPVDDTNFTTFPRDSKVSGYMMPGLPMRKHFSQSSAKGSSKTYSSSMSNADNNQNTNNPFVPINQDFEVLRRDFRVETRDQGTHPKTPSPYLRHLKKVSHASRTHPKTPSPGLRHLKKVSHAPA
;
A
#
# COMPACT_ATOMS: atom_id res chain seq x y z
N MET A 1 -21.04 40.90 4.73
CA MET A 1 -21.71 39.60 4.53
C MET A 1 -21.01 38.58 5.40
N ASN A 2 -21.77 37.96 6.30
CA ASN A 2 -21.29 37.07 7.36
C ASN A 2 -20.45 35.92 6.81
N ALA A 3 -19.16 35.91 7.13
CA ALA A 3 -18.35 34.69 7.05
C ALA A 3 -18.93 33.69 8.05
N ALA A 4 -19.26 32.48 7.58
CA ALA A 4 -19.59 31.37 8.46
C ALA A 4 -18.45 31.18 9.46
N PRO A 5 -18.72 30.87 10.75
CA PRO A 5 -17.66 30.66 11.72
C PRO A 5 -16.86 29.43 11.28
N ASP A 6 -15.54 29.60 11.13
CA ASP A 6 -14.62 28.48 11.05
C ASP A 6 -14.96 27.49 12.18
N PRO A 7 -15.00 26.17 11.90
CA PRO A 7 -15.17 25.18 12.96
C PRO A 7 -14.07 25.44 13.99
N LYS A 8 -14.46 25.86 15.20
CA LYS A 8 -13.53 26.31 16.24
C LYS A 8 -12.46 25.23 16.43
N MET A 9 -11.26 25.48 15.93
CA MET A 9 -10.10 24.63 16.13
C MET A 9 -9.83 24.52 17.63
N VAL A 10 -9.75 23.30 18.15
CA VAL A 10 -9.67 23.05 19.61
C VAL A 10 -8.29 22.54 19.98
N LYS A 11 -7.69 23.16 21.00
CA LYS A 11 -6.50 22.64 21.69
C LYS A 11 -6.96 21.74 22.84
N PRO A 12 -6.59 20.44 22.86
CA PRO A 12 -7.04 19.51 23.87
C PRO A 12 -6.29 19.74 25.18
N LYS A 13 -7.05 19.97 26.25
CA LYS A 13 -6.54 19.89 27.63
C LYS A 13 -6.89 18.52 28.22
N VAL A 14 -6.48 18.25 29.46
CA VAL A 14 -6.85 17.02 30.21
C VAL A 14 -8.34 16.70 30.13
N ASN A 15 -9.20 17.72 30.05
CA ASN A 15 -10.64 17.57 29.86
C ASN A 15 -11.02 16.81 28.58
N LEU A 16 -10.27 16.99 27.48
CA LEU A 16 -10.54 16.26 26.24
C LEU A 16 -10.24 14.77 26.42
N ILE A 17 -9.17 14.41 27.12
CA ILE A 17 -8.85 13.00 27.44
C ILE A 17 -10.00 12.36 28.23
N THR A 18 -10.58 13.10 29.19
CA THR A 18 -11.72 12.59 29.97
C THR A 18 -13.01 12.46 29.17
N SER A 19 -13.13 13.18 28.05
CA SER A 19 -14.30 13.11 27.15
C SER A 19 -14.11 12.14 25.98
N GLY A 20 -12.85 11.86 25.62
CA GLY A 20 -12.44 11.05 24.48
C GLY A 20 -12.41 9.57 24.82
N THR A 21 -13.35 9.08 25.60
CA THR A 21 -13.34 7.70 26.10
C THR A 21 -14.55 6.95 25.58
N SER A 22 -14.34 5.68 25.23
CA SER A 22 -15.39 4.80 24.73
C SER A 22 -16.61 4.73 25.67
N LYS A 23 -17.79 4.43 25.11
CA LYS A 23 -19.04 4.19 25.85
C LYS A 23 -18.87 3.17 27.00
N TYR A 24 -17.90 2.26 26.87
CA TYR A 24 -17.63 1.16 27.82
C TYR A 24 -16.65 1.51 28.95
N SER A 25 -15.81 2.54 28.78
CA SER A 25 -14.87 2.97 29.82
C SER A 25 -15.29 4.34 30.33
N LYS A 26 -16.43 4.41 31.03
CA LYS A 26 -16.86 5.66 31.67
C LYS A 26 -16.19 5.82 33.02
N LYS A 27 -15.90 7.07 33.38
CA LYS A 27 -15.48 7.45 34.74
C LYS A 27 -16.61 7.10 35.72
N LYS A 28 -16.30 6.42 36.82
CA LYS A 28 -17.29 6.18 37.88
C LYS A 28 -17.59 7.49 38.64
N ARG A 29 -18.80 7.62 39.20
CA ARG A 29 -19.24 8.86 39.87
C ARG A 29 -18.28 9.30 40.99
N ASP A 30 -17.77 8.35 41.75
CA ASP A 30 -16.92 8.60 42.93
C ASP A 30 -15.41 8.41 42.65
N GLU A 31 -15.03 8.16 41.39
CA GLU A 31 -13.63 7.98 40.99
C GLU A 31 -12.99 9.33 40.69
N SER A 32 -11.78 9.56 41.20
CA SER A 32 -11.00 10.75 40.81
C SER A 32 -10.62 10.69 39.32
N VAL A 33 -10.50 11.84 38.66
CA VAL A 33 -10.04 11.90 37.26
C VAL A 33 -8.69 11.19 37.08
N TYR A 34 -7.76 11.36 38.02
CA TYR A 34 -6.44 10.74 37.96
C TYR A 34 -6.49 9.21 37.95
N HIS A 35 -7.25 8.60 38.86
CA HIS A 35 -7.43 7.14 38.89
C HIS A 35 -8.06 6.61 37.61
N TYR A 36 -9.02 7.35 37.07
CA TYR A 36 -9.66 7.02 35.80
C TYR A 36 -8.65 7.00 34.64
N LEU A 37 -7.85 8.07 34.48
CA LEU A 37 -6.83 8.16 33.43
C LEU A 37 -5.78 7.04 33.54
N LYS A 38 -5.39 6.68 34.78
CA LYS A 38 -4.39 5.64 35.04
C LYS A 38 -4.78 4.25 34.52
N ARG A 39 -6.09 3.95 34.43
CA ARG A 39 -6.61 2.68 33.91
C ARG A 39 -7.10 2.73 32.46
N LEU A 40 -6.96 3.88 31.78
CA LEU A 40 -7.40 3.99 30.38
C LEU A 40 -6.49 3.19 29.47
N SER A 41 -7.09 2.28 28.71
CA SER A 41 -6.42 1.46 27.70
C SER A 41 -6.69 1.92 26.27
N HIS A 42 -7.88 2.49 26.01
CA HIS A 42 -8.30 2.96 24.69
C HIS A 42 -8.75 4.42 24.79
N LEU A 43 -8.20 5.26 23.91
CA LEU A 43 -8.53 6.69 23.86
C LEU A 43 -8.97 7.09 22.45
N HIS A 44 -10.16 7.67 22.38
CA HIS A 44 -10.91 8.08 21.19
C HIS A 44 -10.93 9.60 21.06
N LEU A 45 -10.06 10.14 20.20
CA LEU A 45 -9.93 11.56 19.93
C LEU A 45 -10.14 11.88 18.44
N GLU A 46 -10.76 10.96 17.70
CA GLU A 46 -11.09 11.13 16.28
C GLU A 46 -12.15 12.21 16.03
N GLY A 47 -12.05 12.90 14.89
CA GLY A 47 -13.10 13.82 14.42
C GLY A 47 -13.34 15.02 15.34
N LYS A 48 -12.31 15.47 16.07
CA LYS A 48 -12.43 16.55 17.07
C LYS A 48 -11.88 17.89 16.58
N ASN A 49 -11.49 17.99 15.31
CA ASN A 49 -10.85 19.18 14.72
C ASN A 49 -9.62 19.65 15.53
N LEU A 50 -8.84 18.69 16.04
CA LEU A 50 -7.64 18.96 16.83
C LEU A 50 -6.51 19.40 15.91
N THR A 51 -5.79 20.43 16.30
CA THR A 51 -4.69 21.01 15.50
C THR A 51 -3.33 20.74 16.11
N GLU A 52 -3.32 20.58 17.42
CA GLU A 52 -2.19 20.19 18.24
C GLU A 52 -2.73 19.38 19.41
N ILE A 53 -1.84 18.69 20.11
CA ILE A 53 -2.16 18.04 21.37
C ILE A 53 -1.28 18.65 22.46
N ASP A 54 -1.89 19.51 23.27
CA ASP A 54 -1.23 20.22 24.38
C ASP A 54 -1.53 19.52 25.71
N CYS A 55 -1.43 18.19 25.71
CA CYS A 55 -1.57 17.39 26.92
C CYS A 55 -0.52 16.27 26.95
N ASP A 56 -0.01 16.02 28.16
CA ASP A 56 0.95 14.97 28.39
C ASP A 56 0.23 13.62 28.52
N PHE A 57 0.46 12.71 27.56
CA PHE A 57 -0.09 11.35 27.60
C PHE A 57 0.53 10.47 28.67
N SER A 58 1.54 10.95 29.42
CA SER A 58 2.10 10.25 30.59
C SER A 58 1.06 9.98 31.69
N VAL A 59 -0.03 10.77 31.73
CA VAL A 59 -1.16 10.55 32.67
C VAL A 59 -1.95 9.27 32.38
N CYS A 60 -1.79 8.69 31.17
CA CYS A 60 -2.42 7.44 30.74
C CYS A 60 -1.36 6.35 30.46
N PRO A 61 -0.65 5.84 31.50
CA PRO A 61 0.46 4.90 31.31
C PRO A 61 0.05 3.52 30.77
N GLN A 62 -1.24 3.16 30.90
CA GLN A 62 -1.81 1.89 30.43
C GLN A 62 -2.42 1.97 29.02
N LEU A 63 -2.22 3.09 28.32
CA LEU A 63 -2.77 3.29 26.98
C LEU A 63 -2.18 2.26 26.01
N SER A 64 -3.06 1.49 25.38
CA SER A 64 -2.75 0.46 24.39
C SER A 64 -3.19 0.86 22.99
N VAL A 65 -4.30 1.61 22.86
CA VAL A 65 -4.83 2.05 21.57
C VAL A 65 -5.17 3.54 21.60
N LEU A 66 -4.67 4.27 20.61
CA LEU A 66 -4.91 5.70 20.45
C LEU A 66 -5.50 6.01 19.07
N TYR A 67 -6.72 6.54 19.07
CA TYR A 67 -7.42 7.00 17.87
C TYR A 67 -7.33 8.52 17.77
N LEU A 68 -6.63 9.01 16.74
CA LEU A 68 -6.41 10.43 16.46
C LEU A 68 -6.73 10.80 15.00
N TYR A 69 -7.35 9.89 14.25
CA TYR A 69 -7.70 10.11 12.84
C TYR A 69 -8.78 11.18 12.66
N ASP A 70 -8.95 11.69 11.43
CA ASP A 70 -9.89 12.78 11.11
C ASP A 70 -9.70 14.02 12.00
N ASN A 71 -8.49 14.55 12.01
CA ASN A 71 -8.16 15.79 12.71
C ASN A 71 -7.31 16.69 11.81
N HIS A 72 -6.71 17.73 12.37
CA HIS A 72 -5.86 18.70 11.69
C HIS A 72 -4.46 18.76 12.34
N LEU A 73 -4.01 17.65 12.92
CA LEU A 73 -2.72 17.58 13.61
C LEU A 73 -1.60 17.79 12.62
N THR A 74 -0.68 18.69 12.93
CA THR A 74 0.53 18.92 12.11
C THR A 74 1.73 18.07 12.56
N ALA A 75 1.64 17.44 13.72
CA ALA A 75 2.67 16.60 14.31
C ALA A 75 2.06 15.46 15.14
N ILE A 76 2.80 14.36 15.25
CA ILE A 76 2.47 13.29 16.18
C ILE A 76 2.79 13.79 17.60
N PRO A 77 1.88 13.61 18.58
CA PRO A 77 2.14 14.01 19.97
C PRO A 77 3.34 13.26 20.57
N ASP A 78 3.90 13.79 21.65
CA ASP A 78 4.90 13.04 22.43
C ASP A 78 4.24 11.82 23.09
N LEU A 79 4.70 10.64 22.70
CA LEU A 79 4.26 9.34 23.21
C LEU A 79 5.41 8.59 23.90
N SER A 80 6.49 9.28 24.29
CA SER A 80 7.70 8.71 24.88
C SER A 80 7.44 7.85 26.13
N ARG A 81 6.36 8.12 26.86
CA ARG A 81 5.96 7.40 28.08
C ARG A 81 4.93 6.30 27.85
N ASN A 82 4.30 6.20 26.68
CA ASN A 82 3.23 5.24 26.39
C ASN A 82 3.78 3.92 25.83
N ARG A 83 4.67 3.26 26.60
CA ARG A 83 5.38 2.04 26.17
C ARG A 83 4.47 0.84 25.87
N ASN A 84 3.24 0.85 26.38
CA ASN A 84 2.23 -0.19 26.16
C ASN A 84 1.40 0.02 24.89
N LEU A 85 1.62 1.13 24.17
CA LEU A 85 0.84 1.44 22.97
C LEU A 85 1.13 0.41 21.88
N SER A 86 0.09 -0.30 21.47
CA SER A 86 0.13 -1.34 20.46
C SER A 86 -0.46 -0.90 19.12
N HIS A 87 -1.38 0.06 19.14
CA HIS A 87 -2.07 0.57 17.95
C HIS A 87 -2.15 2.10 17.97
N LEU A 88 -1.72 2.71 16.87
CA LEU A 88 -1.76 4.16 16.68
C LEU A 88 -2.40 4.51 15.34
N TYR A 89 -3.53 5.23 15.41
CA TYR A 89 -4.32 5.65 14.24
C TYR A 89 -4.27 7.17 14.09
N LEU A 90 -3.69 7.64 12.99
CA LEU A 90 -3.40 9.05 12.71
C LEU A 90 -3.81 9.44 11.28
N GLN A 91 -4.65 8.65 10.62
CA GLN A 91 -5.09 8.92 9.25
C GLN A 91 -5.81 10.27 9.15
N ASP A 92 -5.82 10.86 7.95
CA ASP A 92 -6.60 12.07 7.67
C ASP A 92 -6.25 13.22 8.64
N ASN A 93 -4.96 13.53 8.69
CA ASN A 93 -4.37 14.63 9.44
C ASN A 93 -3.42 15.43 8.52
N GLN A 94 -2.61 16.33 9.07
CA GLN A 94 -1.67 17.18 8.33
C GLN A 94 -0.22 16.95 8.81
N ILE A 95 0.08 15.75 9.31
CA ILE A 95 1.37 15.40 9.90
C ILE A 95 2.45 15.42 8.83
N ARG A 96 3.56 16.09 9.11
CA ARG A 96 4.68 16.22 8.14
C ARG A 96 5.86 15.31 8.41
N HIS A 97 6.05 14.91 9.67
CA HIS A 97 7.20 14.13 10.11
C HIS A 97 6.77 13.09 11.13
N ILE A 98 7.43 11.94 11.07
CA ILE A 98 7.34 10.90 12.10
C ILE A 98 8.46 11.20 13.10
N PRO A 99 8.17 11.51 14.38
CA PRO A 99 9.21 11.70 15.39
C PRO A 99 9.86 10.36 15.72
N ASP A 100 10.88 10.35 16.57
CA ASP A 100 11.42 9.09 17.07
C ASP A 100 10.38 8.36 17.93
N LEU A 101 9.86 7.25 17.41
CA LEU A 101 8.88 6.40 18.08
C LEU A 101 9.53 5.23 18.83
N SER A 102 10.86 5.23 19.00
CA SER A 102 11.62 4.10 19.57
C SER A 102 11.23 3.68 20.99
N SER A 103 10.49 4.51 21.73
CA SER A 103 9.91 4.17 23.02
C SER A 103 8.71 3.24 22.93
N LEU A 104 8.02 3.19 21.78
CA LEU A 104 6.79 2.44 21.56
C LEU A 104 7.09 0.97 21.22
N ILE A 105 7.81 0.30 22.11
CA ILE A 105 8.35 -1.05 21.90
C ILE A 105 7.28 -2.14 21.67
N GLN A 106 6.02 -1.87 22.05
CA GLN A 106 4.88 -2.76 21.84
C GLN A 106 4.05 -2.40 20.60
N LEU A 107 4.45 -1.38 19.81
CA LEU A 107 3.67 -0.92 18.67
C LEU A 107 3.64 -1.99 17.59
N THR A 108 2.42 -2.43 17.26
CA THR A 108 2.15 -3.46 16.24
C THR A 108 1.52 -2.89 14.99
N LYS A 109 0.75 -1.80 15.11
CA LYS A 109 0.08 -1.17 13.99
C LYS A 109 0.21 0.34 14.01
N LEU A 110 0.62 0.89 12.88
CA LEU A 110 0.78 2.32 12.66
C LEU A 110 0.08 2.73 11.37
N TYR A 111 -0.93 3.57 11.50
CA TYR A 111 -1.70 4.08 10.37
C TYR A 111 -1.54 5.59 10.24
N LEU A 112 -1.00 6.02 9.10
CA LEU A 112 -0.60 7.39 8.79
C LEU A 112 -1.12 7.85 7.41
N SER A 113 -2.09 7.13 6.83
CA SER A 113 -2.67 7.43 5.51
C SER A 113 -3.18 8.88 5.41
N ASN A 114 -3.15 9.47 4.21
CA ASN A 114 -3.69 10.81 3.95
C ASN A 114 -3.09 11.95 4.80
N ASN A 115 -1.80 11.86 5.16
CA ASN A 115 -1.05 12.93 5.84
C ASN A 115 -0.14 13.70 4.86
N CYS A 116 0.87 14.42 5.34
CA CYS A 116 1.85 15.18 4.55
C CYS A 116 3.29 14.67 4.77
N ILE A 117 3.47 13.37 5.06
CA ILE A 117 4.75 12.79 5.48
C ILE A 117 5.65 12.51 4.29
N ALA A 118 6.78 13.22 4.20
CA ALA A 118 7.72 13.07 3.09
C ALA A 118 8.71 11.90 3.26
N VAL A 119 8.99 11.48 4.50
CA VAL A 119 10.01 10.46 4.80
C VAL A 119 9.46 9.45 5.82
N ILE A 120 9.61 8.15 5.53
CA ILE A 120 9.44 7.09 6.53
C ILE A 120 10.69 7.06 7.40
N GLU A 121 10.61 7.63 8.61
CA GLU A 121 11.70 7.71 9.58
C GLU A 121 11.21 7.45 11.01
N GLY A 122 12.12 7.46 11.99
CA GLY A 122 11.75 7.38 13.41
C GLY A 122 11.24 6.00 13.88
N LEU A 123 11.44 4.94 13.08
CA LEU A 123 10.92 3.58 13.38
C LEU A 123 11.95 2.67 14.05
N LYS A 124 12.98 3.25 14.69
CA LYS A 124 14.03 2.49 15.38
C LYS A 124 13.41 1.70 16.55
N ASN A 125 13.91 0.49 16.82
CA ASN A 125 13.48 -0.36 17.94
C ASN A 125 12.00 -0.82 17.94
N LEU A 126 11.24 -0.59 16.86
CA LEU A 126 9.87 -1.08 16.71
C LEU A 126 9.83 -2.55 16.29
N HIS A 127 10.38 -3.43 17.13
CA HIS A 127 10.57 -4.85 16.83
C HIS A 127 9.28 -5.66 16.67
N HIS A 128 8.13 -5.09 17.02
CA HIS A 128 6.82 -5.73 16.90
C HIS A 128 5.92 -5.09 15.83
N LEU A 129 6.41 -4.08 15.09
CA LEU A 129 5.60 -3.39 14.09
C LEU A 129 5.28 -4.33 12.93
N ASN A 130 4.01 -4.73 12.85
CA ASN A 130 3.52 -5.70 11.89
C ASN A 130 2.85 -5.00 10.69
N GLU A 131 2.09 -3.95 10.96
CA GLU A 131 1.31 -3.23 9.96
C GLU A 131 1.71 -1.76 9.90
N LEU A 132 2.10 -1.29 8.71
CA LEU A 132 2.38 0.12 8.42
C LEU A 132 1.58 0.58 7.20
N TYR A 133 0.69 1.53 7.43
CA TYR A 133 -0.07 2.20 6.37
C TYR A 133 0.37 3.65 6.26
N ILE A 134 0.93 4.04 5.12
CA ILE A 134 1.37 5.41 4.84
C ILE A 134 0.97 5.83 3.42
N ASP A 135 -0.15 5.34 2.92
CA ASP A 135 -0.66 5.66 1.59
C ASP A 135 -1.18 7.09 1.47
N ARG A 136 -1.16 7.60 0.22
CA ARG A 136 -1.73 8.89 -0.20
C ARG A 136 -1.23 10.10 0.60
N GLN A 137 0.08 10.25 0.76
CA GLN A 137 0.64 11.46 1.35
C GLN A 137 0.48 12.66 0.41
N GLN A 138 -0.02 13.78 0.97
CA GLN A 138 -0.29 15.05 0.30
C GLN A 138 0.99 15.88 0.12
N LEU A 139 2.04 15.30 -0.49
CA LEU A 139 3.30 16.02 -0.69
C LEU A 139 3.14 17.10 -1.76
N PRO A 140 3.97 18.16 -1.71
CA PRO A 140 4.06 19.16 -2.77
C PRO A 140 4.27 18.53 -4.17
N PRO A 141 3.85 19.21 -5.24
CA PRO A 141 4.11 18.77 -6.60
C PRO A 141 5.62 18.56 -6.85
N GLY A 142 5.99 17.41 -7.40
CA GLY A 142 7.38 17.05 -7.68
C GLY A 142 8.07 16.25 -6.56
N GLU A 143 7.50 16.22 -5.35
CA GLU A 143 8.02 15.41 -4.25
C GLU A 143 7.44 14.00 -4.26
N LYS A 144 8.24 13.05 -3.77
CA LYS A 144 7.88 11.64 -3.58
C LYS A 144 8.19 11.24 -2.14
N LEU A 145 7.52 10.20 -1.66
CA LEU A 145 7.86 9.59 -0.39
C LEU A 145 9.30 9.03 -0.45
N LEU A 146 10.07 9.28 0.60
CA LEU A 146 11.41 8.75 0.79
C LEU A 146 11.39 7.73 1.94
N LEU A 147 12.33 6.79 1.91
CA LEU A 147 12.45 5.77 2.93
C LEU A 147 13.81 5.91 3.60
N ASP A 148 13.85 6.20 4.91
CA ASP A 148 15.11 6.22 5.65
C ASP A 148 15.65 4.79 5.76
N PRO A 149 16.87 4.49 5.25
CA PRO A 149 17.40 3.13 5.27
C PRO A 149 17.58 2.55 6.68
N ARG A 150 17.78 3.39 7.71
CA ARG A 150 17.92 2.92 9.09
C ARG A 150 16.58 2.41 9.63
N SER A 151 15.51 3.16 9.37
CA SER A 151 14.15 2.82 9.74
C SER A 151 13.65 1.57 9.01
N ILE A 152 13.87 1.46 7.70
CA ILE A 152 13.52 0.26 6.93
C ILE A 152 14.26 -0.98 7.42
N ARG A 153 15.56 -0.88 7.71
CA ARG A 153 16.31 -2.00 8.31
C ARG A 153 15.83 -2.39 9.70
N ALA A 154 15.39 -1.43 10.51
CA ALA A 154 14.91 -1.70 11.86
C ALA A 154 13.62 -2.54 11.85
N ILE A 155 12.69 -2.25 10.93
CA ILE A 155 11.39 -2.94 10.83
C ILE A 155 11.42 -4.16 9.90
N ALA A 156 12.53 -4.39 9.17
CA ALA A 156 12.71 -5.51 8.25
C ALA A 156 12.47 -6.89 8.86
N VAL A 157 12.70 -7.02 10.16
CA VAL A 157 12.58 -8.28 10.91
C VAL A 157 11.15 -8.64 11.29
N CYS A 158 10.21 -7.69 11.23
CA CYS A 158 8.86 -7.86 11.79
C CYS A 158 7.72 -7.42 10.87
N LEU A 159 7.94 -6.49 9.94
CA LEU A 159 6.87 -5.91 9.13
C LEU A 159 6.31 -6.93 8.12
N GLN A 160 5.00 -7.20 8.20
CA GLN A 160 4.32 -8.12 7.29
C GLN A 160 3.40 -7.39 6.30
N VAL A 161 2.80 -6.26 6.72
CA VAL A 161 1.88 -5.49 5.89
C VAL A 161 2.40 -4.07 5.70
N LEU A 162 2.62 -3.70 4.45
CA LEU A 162 3.05 -2.35 4.08
C LEU A 162 2.13 -1.77 3.00
N ASN A 163 1.55 -0.61 3.28
CA ASN A 163 0.85 0.19 2.28
C ASN A 163 1.53 1.54 2.04
N ILE A 164 2.04 1.69 0.83
CA ILE A 164 2.76 2.88 0.32
C ILE A 164 2.12 3.38 -0.98
N SER A 165 0.85 3.07 -1.20
CA SER A 165 0.12 3.43 -2.42
C SER A 165 -0.05 4.95 -2.55
N GLY A 166 -0.10 5.48 -3.77
CA GLY A 166 -0.40 6.89 -4.01
C GLY A 166 0.68 7.88 -3.56
N ASN A 167 1.94 7.46 -3.44
CA ASN A 167 3.04 8.25 -2.87
C ASN A 167 4.09 8.73 -3.89
N ARG A 168 3.74 8.67 -5.18
CA ARG A 168 4.59 9.10 -6.31
C ARG A 168 5.97 8.41 -6.34
N LEU A 169 6.10 7.21 -5.78
CA LEU A 169 7.34 6.45 -5.79
C LEU A 169 7.74 6.09 -7.23
N THR A 170 9.01 6.30 -7.56
CA THR A 170 9.58 5.96 -8.88
C THR A 170 10.22 4.57 -8.89
N SER A 171 10.61 4.06 -7.71
CA SER A 171 11.20 2.74 -7.53
C SER A 171 10.82 2.19 -6.16
N LEU A 172 10.79 0.86 -6.06
CA LEU A 172 10.55 0.11 -4.83
C LEU A 172 11.82 -0.57 -4.30
N ASN A 173 12.96 -0.41 -4.97
CA ASN A 173 14.20 -1.12 -4.65
C ASN A 173 14.67 -0.91 -3.20
N GLU A 174 14.34 0.22 -2.59
CA GLU A 174 14.64 0.52 -1.17
C GLU A 174 13.93 -0.43 -0.19
N LEU A 175 12.88 -1.13 -0.62
CA LEU A 175 12.16 -2.14 0.18
C LEU A 175 12.87 -3.50 0.23
N HIS A 176 14.01 -3.67 -0.47
CA HIS A 176 14.75 -4.93 -0.50
C HIS A 176 15.03 -5.60 0.85
N PRO A 177 15.20 -4.88 2.00
CA PRO A 177 15.43 -5.53 3.30
C PRO A 177 14.18 -6.20 3.89
N LEU A 178 12.97 -5.86 3.43
CA LEU A 178 11.71 -6.24 4.07
C LEU A 178 11.28 -7.68 3.71
N HIS A 179 12.08 -8.65 4.11
CA HIS A 179 11.90 -10.07 3.76
C HIS A 179 10.69 -10.75 4.41
N GLN A 180 10.12 -10.15 5.47
CA GLN A 180 8.95 -10.67 6.19
C GLN A 180 7.61 -10.23 5.61
N LEU A 181 7.60 -9.39 4.56
CA LEU A 181 6.36 -8.91 3.96
C LEU A 181 5.52 -10.06 3.39
N THR A 182 4.25 -10.08 3.78
CA THR A 182 3.20 -10.95 3.25
C THR A 182 2.24 -10.17 2.35
N CYS A 183 2.03 -8.90 2.64
CA CYS A 183 1.16 -8.00 1.87
C CYS A 183 1.87 -6.69 1.56
N LEU A 184 2.02 -6.37 0.28
CA LEU A 184 2.58 -5.10 -0.20
C LEU A 184 1.59 -4.39 -1.11
N TYR A 185 1.13 -3.21 -0.68
CA TYR A 185 0.30 -2.31 -1.45
C TYR A 185 1.15 -1.14 -1.94
N ALA A 186 1.40 -1.07 -3.24
CA ALA A 186 2.20 -0.03 -3.88
C ALA A 186 1.51 0.53 -5.14
N SER A 187 0.19 0.48 -5.16
CA SER A 187 -0.65 1.00 -6.23
C SER A 187 -0.52 2.51 -6.41
N ASP A 188 -0.88 3.02 -7.59
CA ASP A 188 -0.97 4.45 -7.90
C ASP A 188 0.32 5.25 -7.62
N ASN A 189 1.47 4.60 -7.78
CA ASN A 189 2.78 5.22 -7.75
C ASN A 189 3.25 5.57 -9.19
N LYS A 190 4.52 5.96 -9.35
CA LYS A 190 5.13 6.35 -10.64
C LYS A 190 6.21 5.35 -11.09
N VAL A 191 6.07 4.08 -10.70
CA VAL A 191 7.05 3.04 -11.04
C VAL A 191 6.92 2.67 -12.52
N SER A 192 7.98 2.95 -13.28
CA SER A 192 7.91 2.90 -14.74
C SER A 192 8.52 1.64 -15.34
N GLN A 193 9.57 1.09 -14.73
CA GLN A 193 10.25 -0.10 -15.22
C GLN A 193 10.06 -1.30 -14.30
N PHE A 194 10.10 -2.49 -14.90
CA PHE A 194 10.09 -3.74 -14.14
C PHE A 194 11.33 -3.89 -13.25
N SER A 195 12.49 -3.38 -13.68
CA SER A 195 13.73 -3.37 -12.90
C SER A 195 13.60 -2.62 -11.57
N ASP A 196 12.72 -1.62 -11.51
CA ASP A 196 12.51 -0.78 -10.33
C ASP A 196 11.71 -1.47 -9.23
N VAL A 197 11.11 -2.62 -9.55
CA VAL A 197 10.36 -3.49 -8.64
C VAL A 197 11.10 -4.81 -8.40
N ALA A 198 11.74 -5.35 -9.43
CA ALA A 198 12.38 -6.65 -9.39
C ALA A 198 13.45 -6.77 -8.29
N GLY A 199 14.24 -5.70 -8.07
CA GLY A 199 15.28 -5.69 -7.04
C GLY A 199 14.71 -5.81 -5.63
N ALA A 200 13.55 -5.21 -5.37
CA ALA A 200 12.87 -5.29 -4.08
C ALA A 200 12.29 -6.68 -3.80
N LEU A 201 11.60 -7.24 -4.80
CA LEU A 201 10.76 -8.43 -4.61
C LEU A 201 11.54 -9.76 -4.68
N MET A 202 12.77 -9.77 -5.20
CA MET A 202 13.55 -10.99 -5.44
C MET A 202 13.74 -11.85 -4.18
N ASN A 203 13.81 -11.20 -3.00
CA ASN A 203 14.08 -11.85 -1.72
C ASN A 203 12.85 -11.87 -0.78
N MET A 204 11.65 -11.61 -1.30
CA MET A 204 10.41 -11.61 -0.50
C MET A 204 9.71 -12.97 -0.59
N GLU A 205 10.26 -13.96 0.10
CA GLU A 205 9.79 -15.36 0.03
C GLU A 205 8.40 -15.59 0.66
N LYS A 206 7.91 -14.65 1.47
CA LYS A 206 6.61 -14.75 2.15
C LYS A 206 5.50 -13.92 1.50
N LEU A 207 5.82 -13.19 0.43
CA LEU A 207 4.88 -12.26 -0.18
C LEU A 207 3.72 -13.00 -0.87
N ALA A 208 2.54 -12.92 -0.28
CA ALA A 208 1.31 -13.54 -0.77
C ALA A 208 0.47 -12.56 -1.58
N THR A 209 0.35 -11.30 -1.13
CA THR A 209 -0.47 -10.27 -1.80
C THR A 209 0.39 -9.11 -2.27
N LEU A 210 0.24 -8.74 -3.55
CA LEU A 210 0.94 -7.61 -4.16
C LEU A 210 -0.04 -6.75 -4.98
N GLU A 211 -0.10 -5.46 -4.69
CA GLU A 211 -0.86 -4.51 -5.51
C GLU A 211 0.07 -3.46 -6.12
N LEU A 212 0.06 -3.38 -7.45
CA LEU A 212 0.89 -2.49 -8.27
C LEU A 212 0.08 -1.72 -9.32
N HIS A 213 -1.24 -1.93 -9.41
CA HIS A 213 -2.08 -1.23 -10.38
C HIS A 213 -1.91 0.30 -10.30
N GLY A 214 -2.18 1.00 -11.40
CA GLY A 214 -1.96 2.45 -11.47
C GLY A 214 -0.51 2.89 -11.72
N ASN A 215 0.48 1.99 -11.59
CA ASN A 215 1.85 2.27 -11.99
C ASN A 215 2.05 2.18 -13.52
N PRO A 216 2.88 3.04 -14.14
CA PRO A 216 3.13 3.00 -15.58
C PRO A 216 3.63 1.64 -16.12
N MET A 217 4.40 0.88 -15.33
CA MET A 217 4.87 -0.46 -15.73
C MET A 217 3.73 -1.46 -16.01
N CYS A 218 2.58 -1.27 -15.36
CA CYS A 218 1.43 -2.18 -15.46
C CYS A 218 0.73 -2.11 -16.83
N ARG A 219 1.05 -1.10 -17.66
CA ARG A 219 0.59 -1.02 -19.06
C ARG A 219 1.18 -2.13 -19.94
N ASN A 220 2.31 -2.71 -19.55
CA ASN A 220 2.93 -3.80 -20.28
C ASN A 220 2.18 -5.11 -20.02
N LYS A 221 1.46 -5.65 -21.01
CA LYS A 221 0.66 -6.88 -20.85
C LYS A 221 1.40 -8.08 -20.23
N ARG A 222 2.74 -8.14 -20.32
CA ARG A 222 3.56 -9.23 -19.75
C ARG A 222 4.06 -8.97 -18.32
N TYR A 223 3.77 -7.82 -17.69
CA TYR A 223 4.28 -7.51 -16.35
C TYR A 223 3.78 -8.54 -15.34
N ARG A 224 2.51 -8.92 -15.43
CA ARG A 224 1.87 -9.88 -14.55
C ARG A 224 2.56 -11.24 -14.62
N ASP A 225 2.73 -11.79 -15.83
CA ASP A 225 3.40 -13.07 -16.04
C ASP A 225 4.83 -13.06 -15.49
N LYS A 226 5.58 -11.97 -15.74
CA LYS A 226 6.94 -11.83 -15.22
C LYS A 226 6.99 -11.79 -13.69
N LEU A 227 6.05 -11.11 -13.04
CA LEU A 227 5.97 -11.06 -11.58
C LEU A 227 5.63 -12.43 -11.00
N ILE A 228 4.66 -13.14 -11.58
CA ILE A 228 4.28 -14.49 -11.14
C ILE A 228 5.45 -15.47 -11.25
N ILE A 229 6.25 -15.36 -12.33
CA ILE A 229 7.45 -16.20 -12.50
C ILE A 229 8.53 -15.87 -11.47
N MET A 230 8.69 -14.58 -11.17
CA MET A 230 9.75 -14.08 -10.28
C MET A 230 9.43 -14.36 -8.80
N VAL A 231 8.20 -14.07 -8.36
CA VAL A 231 7.76 -14.19 -6.97
C VAL A 231 6.92 -15.45 -6.80
N LYS A 232 7.60 -16.54 -6.45
CA LYS A 232 6.98 -17.88 -6.35
C LYS A 232 6.00 -18.01 -5.18
N SER A 233 6.03 -17.14 -4.20
CA SER A 233 5.10 -17.12 -3.06
C SER A 233 3.76 -16.45 -3.37
N LEU A 234 3.66 -15.71 -4.49
CA LEU A 234 2.53 -14.84 -4.75
C LEU A 234 1.21 -15.61 -4.98
N GLU A 235 0.17 -15.22 -4.26
CA GLU A 235 -1.18 -15.79 -4.27
C GLU A 235 -2.19 -14.82 -4.87
N ASN A 236 -2.06 -13.52 -4.60
CA ASN A 236 -2.91 -12.47 -5.15
C ASN A 236 -2.06 -11.36 -5.76
N LEU A 237 -2.42 -10.94 -6.97
CA LEU A 237 -1.80 -9.82 -7.66
C LEU A 237 -2.88 -8.89 -8.22
N ASP A 238 -2.84 -7.61 -7.85
CA ASP A 238 -3.78 -6.58 -8.31
C ASP A 238 -5.26 -6.98 -8.12
N GLY A 239 -5.59 -7.54 -6.95
CA GLY A 239 -6.94 -7.98 -6.59
C GLY A 239 -7.41 -9.24 -7.31
N LYS A 240 -6.51 -9.95 -8.03
CA LYS A 240 -6.82 -11.20 -8.74
C LYS A 240 -6.00 -12.34 -8.18
N ASP A 241 -6.69 -13.37 -7.72
CA ASP A 241 -6.08 -14.61 -7.26
C ASP A 241 -5.32 -15.32 -8.40
N ILE A 242 -4.21 -15.94 -8.03
CA ILE A 242 -3.35 -16.71 -8.91
C ILE A 242 -3.59 -18.17 -8.56
N SER A 243 -4.41 -18.86 -9.36
CA SER A 243 -4.64 -20.28 -9.16
C SER A 243 -3.33 -21.07 -9.33
N VAL A 244 -3.18 -22.15 -8.56
CA VAL A 244 -2.02 -23.06 -8.64
C VAL A 244 -1.81 -23.54 -10.08
N THR A 245 -2.90 -23.85 -10.78
CA THR A 245 -2.90 -24.26 -12.21
C THR A 245 -2.38 -23.16 -13.15
N SER A 246 -2.77 -21.91 -12.93
CA SER A 246 -2.28 -20.78 -13.73
C SER A 246 -0.79 -20.54 -13.47
N LYS A 247 -0.38 -20.65 -12.21
CA LYS A 247 1.00 -20.50 -11.78
C LYS A 247 1.90 -21.57 -12.41
N THR A 248 1.53 -22.84 -12.33
CA THR A 248 2.29 -23.95 -12.94
C THR A 248 2.35 -23.82 -14.46
N PHE A 249 1.24 -23.44 -15.11
CA PHE A 249 1.21 -23.19 -16.55
C PHE A 249 2.22 -22.10 -16.96
N ILE A 250 2.20 -20.94 -16.29
CA ILE A 250 3.09 -19.82 -16.60
C ILE A 250 4.57 -20.22 -16.39
N HIS A 251 4.89 -20.95 -15.32
CA HIS A 251 6.24 -21.45 -15.07
C HIS A 251 6.71 -22.42 -16.16
N ASN A 252 5.90 -23.44 -16.49
CA ASN A 252 6.24 -24.43 -17.51
C ASN A 252 6.38 -23.79 -18.89
N TRP A 253 5.49 -22.86 -19.23
CA TRP A 253 5.55 -22.11 -20.49
C TRP A 253 6.83 -21.26 -20.60
N SER A 254 7.22 -20.58 -19.52
CA SER A 254 8.47 -19.80 -19.48
C SER A 254 9.71 -20.68 -19.62
N ALA A 255 9.72 -21.84 -18.95
CA ALA A 255 10.80 -22.82 -19.03
C ALA A 255 10.98 -23.37 -20.45
N SER A 256 9.88 -23.80 -21.10
CA SER A 256 9.89 -24.29 -22.48
C SER A 256 10.40 -23.24 -23.47
N ARG A 257 10.01 -21.97 -23.31
CA ARG A 257 10.53 -20.88 -24.15
C ARG A 257 12.01 -20.62 -23.95
N THR A 258 12.52 -20.82 -22.74
CA THR A 258 13.94 -20.64 -22.43
C THR A 258 14.77 -21.78 -23.02
N ALA A 259 14.26 -23.01 -22.98
CA ALA A 259 14.88 -24.18 -23.59
C ALA A 259 14.94 -24.10 -25.13
N LEU A 260 13.94 -23.45 -25.75
CA LEU A 260 13.88 -23.24 -27.20
C LEU A 260 14.74 -22.07 -27.71
N ARG A 261 15.38 -21.29 -26.81
CA ARG A 261 16.32 -20.25 -27.26
C ARG A 261 17.60 -20.92 -27.77
N PRO A 262 17.99 -20.72 -29.04
CA PRO A 262 19.25 -21.25 -29.53
C PRO A 262 20.38 -20.70 -28.65
N ARG A 263 21.22 -21.60 -28.12
CA ARG A 263 22.46 -21.22 -27.44
C ARG A 263 23.24 -20.33 -28.41
N ARG A 264 23.36 -19.04 -28.11
CA ARG A 264 24.39 -18.21 -28.75
C ARG A 264 25.71 -18.79 -28.26
N GLU A 265 26.40 -19.53 -29.14
CA GLU A 265 27.78 -19.90 -28.86
C GLU A 265 28.58 -18.62 -28.59
N PRO A 266 29.42 -18.59 -27.55
CA PRO A 266 30.32 -17.46 -27.35
C PRO A 266 31.16 -17.33 -28.62
N THR A 267 31.16 -16.14 -29.22
CA THR A 267 31.95 -15.80 -30.39
C THR A 267 33.37 -16.30 -30.15
N ARG A 268 33.81 -17.33 -30.89
CA ARG A 268 35.20 -17.79 -30.87
C ARG A 268 36.06 -16.58 -31.21
N VAL A 269 36.74 -16.02 -30.22
CA VAL A 269 37.85 -15.11 -30.45
C VAL A 269 38.93 -15.98 -31.08
N LEU A 270 39.09 -15.87 -32.40
CA LEU A 270 40.20 -16.47 -33.13
C LEU A 270 41.49 -15.89 -32.55
N ASN A 271 42.21 -16.70 -31.78
CA ASN A 271 43.55 -16.39 -31.29
C ASN A 271 44.52 -16.63 -32.47
N PRO A 272 45.20 -15.61 -33.02
CA PRO A 272 45.92 -15.75 -34.27
C PRO A 272 47.41 -16.04 -34.03
N TYR A 273 47.79 -17.12 -33.33
CA TYR A 273 49.19 -17.57 -33.33
C TYR A 273 49.33 -19.06 -32.97
N LYS A 274 50.13 -19.76 -33.81
CA LYS A 274 50.61 -21.18 -33.79
C LYS A 274 49.61 -22.20 -34.38
N GLY A 275 49.93 -23.01 -35.38
CA GLY A 275 51.20 -23.43 -35.98
C GLY A 275 51.23 -24.97 -36.08
N ASP A 276 50.67 -25.49 -37.18
CA ASP A 276 50.85 -26.81 -37.88
C ASP A 276 50.83 -28.15 -37.09
N PRO A 277 50.77 -29.34 -37.75
CA PRO A 277 49.62 -30.24 -37.60
C PRO A 277 50.02 -31.60 -36.99
N VAL A 278 49.08 -32.31 -36.37
CA VAL A 278 49.25 -33.75 -36.14
C VAL A 278 47.93 -34.45 -36.41
N ASP A 279 48.03 -35.37 -37.38
CA ASP A 279 47.03 -36.34 -37.78
C ASP A 279 46.93 -37.42 -36.71
N ASP A 280 45.72 -37.72 -36.24
CA ASP A 280 45.42 -39.01 -35.65
C ASP A 280 43.90 -39.27 -35.73
N THR A 281 43.58 -40.19 -36.64
CA THR A 281 42.32 -40.90 -36.72
C THR A 281 42.01 -41.63 -35.42
N ASN A 282 40.82 -41.42 -34.83
CA ASN A 282 39.92 -42.52 -34.47
C ASN A 282 38.57 -42.05 -33.88
N PHE A 283 37.54 -42.72 -34.39
CA PHE A 283 36.17 -42.93 -33.91
C PHE A 283 35.80 -42.46 -32.49
N THR A 284 34.67 -41.75 -32.39
CA THR A 284 33.49 -42.26 -31.66
C THR A 284 32.26 -41.38 -31.92
N THR A 285 31.32 -41.96 -32.64
CA THR A 285 29.96 -41.48 -32.84
C THR A 285 29.21 -41.51 -31.51
N PHE A 286 28.69 -40.36 -31.04
CA PHE A 286 27.69 -40.32 -29.98
C PHE A 286 26.29 -40.10 -30.57
N PRO A 287 25.27 -40.82 -30.08
CA PRO A 287 23.97 -40.89 -30.73
C PRO A 287 23.13 -39.64 -30.48
N ARG A 288 22.50 -39.15 -31.56
CA ARG A 288 21.35 -38.24 -31.49
C ARG A 288 20.12 -39.06 -31.13
N ASP A 289 19.73 -39.02 -29.86
CA ASP A 289 18.36 -39.38 -29.46
C ASP A 289 17.80 -38.29 -28.55
N SER A 290 16.92 -37.47 -29.13
CA SER A 290 15.82 -36.86 -28.37
C SER A 290 14.63 -36.71 -29.31
N LYS A 291 13.73 -37.69 -29.23
CA LYS A 291 12.37 -37.59 -29.74
C LYS A 291 11.72 -36.34 -29.14
N VAL A 292 11.51 -35.32 -29.96
CA VAL A 292 10.60 -34.22 -29.64
C VAL A 292 9.19 -34.79 -29.73
N SER A 293 8.58 -35.08 -28.57
CA SER A 293 7.16 -35.40 -28.48
C SER A 293 6.36 -34.16 -28.89
N GLY A 294 5.70 -34.22 -30.05
CA GLY A 294 4.75 -33.21 -30.48
C GLY A 294 3.55 -33.21 -29.57
N TYR A 295 3.40 -32.18 -28.74
CA TYR A 295 2.23 -32.03 -27.89
C TYR A 295 1.12 -31.28 -28.64
N MET A 296 -0.01 -31.96 -28.81
CA MET A 296 -1.23 -31.49 -29.45
C MET A 296 -2.04 -30.61 -28.50
N MET A 297 -2.60 -29.50 -28.98
CA MET A 297 -3.46 -28.58 -28.22
C MET A 297 -4.82 -29.22 -27.92
N PRO A 298 -5.35 -29.16 -26.67
CA PRO A 298 -6.78 -29.35 -26.42
C PRO A 298 -7.55 -28.12 -26.96
N GLY A 299 -8.55 -28.39 -27.80
CA GLY A 299 -9.15 -27.44 -28.73
C GLY A 299 -9.80 -26.19 -28.13
N LEU A 300 -9.53 -25.06 -28.77
CA LEU A 300 -10.46 -23.94 -28.86
C LEU A 300 -11.61 -24.36 -29.80
N PRO A 301 -12.89 -24.16 -29.46
CA PRO A 301 -13.96 -24.30 -30.43
C PRO A 301 -13.85 -23.16 -31.46
N MET A 302 -13.45 -23.52 -32.68
CA MET A 302 -13.45 -22.62 -33.84
C MET A 302 -14.88 -22.23 -34.19
N ARG A 303 -15.07 -20.91 -34.29
CA ARG A 303 -16.19 -20.18 -34.87
C ARG A 303 -16.53 -20.75 -36.27
N LYS A 304 -17.62 -21.50 -36.39
CA LYS A 304 -18.18 -21.89 -37.70
C LYS A 304 -19.21 -20.85 -38.15
N HIS A 305 -19.05 -20.47 -39.41
CA HIS A 305 -19.91 -19.54 -40.14
C HIS A 305 -21.36 -20.03 -40.24
N PHE A 306 -22.26 -19.05 -40.28
CA PHE A 306 -23.67 -19.16 -40.59
C PHE A 306 -23.93 -19.84 -41.93
N SER A 307 -24.84 -20.81 -41.94
CA SER A 307 -25.76 -21.05 -43.06
C SER A 307 -27.06 -21.66 -42.50
N GLN A 308 -28.18 -21.07 -42.92
CA GLN A 308 -29.56 -21.37 -42.53
C GLN A 308 -29.98 -22.80 -42.89
N SER A 309 -30.78 -23.45 -42.03
CA SER A 309 -32.21 -23.75 -42.30
C SER A 309 -32.79 -24.86 -41.40
N SER A 310 -33.86 -24.49 -40.68
CA SER A 310 -35.07 -25.28 -40.34
C SER A 310 -35.06 -26.54 -39.45
N ALA A 311 -35.94 -26.45 -38.43
CA ALA A 311 -36.95 -27.43 -37.97
C ALA A 311 -36.81 -28.07 -36.56
N LYS A 312 -37.71 -27.60 -35.66
CA LYS A 312 -38.64 -28.31 -34.74
C LYS A 312 -38.19 -29.49 -33.85
N GLY A 313 -38.64 -29.45 -32.59
CA GLY A 313 -38.94 -30.62 -31.73
C GLY A 313 -38.16 -30.62 -30.40
N SER A 314 -38.73 -30.12 -29.30
CA SER A 314 -39.54 -30.85 -28.28
C SER A 314 -38.72 -31.53 -27.17
N SER A 315 -38.81 -30.96 -25.97
CA SER A 315 -39.02 -31.57 -24.65
C SER A 315 -38.39 -32.94 -24.31
N LYS A 316 -37.66 -33.00 -23.17
CA LYS A 316 -38.04 -33.82 -21.99
C LYS A 316 -37.15 -33.57 -20.77
N THR A 317 -37.85 -33.47 -19.65
CA THR A 317 -37.46 -33.52 -18.24
C THR A 317 -36.84 -34.86 -17.83
N TYR A 318 -35.91 -34.85 -16.89
CA TYR A 318 -35.78 -35.92 -15.88
C TYR A 318 -35.29 -35.35 -14.54
N SER A 319 -36.13 -35.59 -13.53
CA SER A 319 -35.86 -35.50 -12.10
C SER A 319 -35.28 -36.83 -11.60
N SER A 320 -34.38 -36.80 -10.62
CA SER A 320 -34.38 -37.80 -9.55
C SER A 320 -33.66 -37.30 -8.30
N SER A 321 -34.32 -37.58 -7.19
CA SER A 321 -34.05 -37.32 -5.78
C SER A 321 -33.45 -38.56 -5.08
N MET A 322 -32.78 -38.36 -3.94
CA MET A 322 -32.69 -39.18 -2.70
C MET A 322 -31.35 -38.81 -2.00
N SER A 323 -31.24 -38.17 -0.84
CA SER A 323 -31.79 -38.31 0.53
C SER A 323 -31.11 -39.37 1.41
N ASN A 324 -30.63 -38.89 2.58
CA ASN A 324 -30.36 -39.56 3.87
C ASN A 324 -29.00 -40.25 4.05
N ALA A 325 -28.35 -40.25 5.23
CA ALA A 325 -28.52 -39.54 6.51
C ALA A 325 -27.26 -39.80 7.38
N ASP A 326 -26.99 -38.86 8.30
CA ASP A 326 -26.45 -38.96 9.67
C ASP A 326 -25.43 -40.05 10.07
N ASN A 327 -24.30 -39.62 10.64
CA ASN A 327 -24.05 -39.89 12.07
C ASN A 327 -23.01 -38.96 12.70
N ASN A 328 -23.28 -38.67 13.97
CA ASN A 328 -22.73 -37.66 14.86
C ASN A 328 -21.60 -38.27 15.72
N GLN A 329 -20.55 -37.50 16.07
CA GLN A 329 -19.96 -37.56 17.42
C GLN A 329 -19.01 -36.37 17.70
N ASN A 330 -19.04 -35.99 18.97
CA ASN A 330 -18.77 -34.71 19.58
C ASN A 330 -17.59 -34.85 20.55
N THR A 331 -16.65 -33.88 20.61
CA THR A 331 -15.93 -33.56 21.85
C THR A 331 -15.49 -32.09 21.92
N ASN A 332 -15.68 -31.54 23.13
CA ASN A 332 -15.55 -30.17 23.61
C ASN A 332 -14.15 -29.54 23.55
N ASN A 333 -14.06 -28.22 23.33
CA ASN A 333 -13.53 -27.24 24.32
C ASN A 333 -13.83 -25.77 23.90
N PRO A 334 -13.94 -24.80 24.85
CA PRO A 334 -14.55 -23.50 24.62
C PRO A 334 -13.51 -22.42 24.26
N PHE A 335 -13.85 -21.58 23.29
CA PHE A 335 -13.23 -20.27 23.13
C PHE A 335 -14.34 -19.25 22.89
N VAL A 336 -14.48 -18.31 23.82
CA VAL A 336 -15.37 -17.16 23.70
C VAL A 336 -14.73 -16.17 22.73
N PRO A 337 -15.37 -15.75 21.63
CA PRO A 337 -14.87 -14.63 20.85
C PRO A 337 -15.49 -13.33 21.37
N ILE A 338 -14.68 -12.49 22.00
CA ILE A 338 -14.91 -11.04 22.03
C ILE A 338 -14.25 -10.51 20.75
N ASN A 339 -15.03 -10.36 19.68
CA ASN A 339 -14.65 -9.59 18.49
C ASN A 339 -15.90 -9.35 17.65
N GLN A 340 -16.56 -8.21 17.83
CA GLN A 340 -17.62 -7.76 16.93
C GLN A 340 -17.42 -6.35 16.34
N ASP A 341 -16.31 -5.67 16.59
CA ASP A 341 -16.10 -4.30 16.09
C ASP A 341 -15.05 -4.15 14.97
N PHE A 342 -14.54 -5.23 14.38
CA PHE A 342 -13.44 -5.15 13.40
C PHE A 342 -13.83 -5.29 11.90
N GLU A 343 -15.12 -5.40 11.58
CA GLU A 343 -15.59 -5.57 10.20
C GLU A 343 -15.97 -4.25 9.48
N VAL A 344 -16.02 -3.11 10.19
CA VAL A 344 -16.51 -1.85 9.60
C VAL A 344 -15.41 -1.11 8.81
N LEU A 345 -14.13 -1.32 9.10
CA LEU A 345 -13.03 -0.61 8.42
C LEU A 345 -12.53 -1.28 7.13
N ARG A 346 -12.94 -2.52 6.83
CA ARG A 346 -12.52 -3.25 5.62
C ARG A 346 -13.48 -3.13 4.44
N ARG A 347 -14.69 -2.60 4.62
CA ARG A 347 -15.75 -2.65 3.59
C ARG A 347 -15.79 -1.46 2.62
N ASP A 348 -15.08 -0.37 2.88
CA ASP A 348 -15.14 0.83 2.02
C ASP A 348 -14.17 0.82 0.83
N PHE A 349 -13.40 -0.25 0.62
CA PHE A 349 -12.50 -0.39 -0.53
C PHE A 349 -12.91 -1.55 -1.44
N ARG A 350 -14.05 -1.38 -2.13
CA ARG A 350 -14.32 -2.10 -3.38
C ARG A 350 -14.46 -1.06 -4.49
N VAL A 351 -13.44 -0.99 -5.35
CA VAL A 351 -13.41 -0.18 -6.56
C VAL A 351 -14.57 -0.62 -7.47
N GLU A 352 -15.55 0.26 -7.66
CA GLU A 352 -16.58 0.11 -8.70
C GLU A 352 -15.91 0.19 -10.08
N THR A 353 -15.84 -0.93 -10.78
CA THR A 353 -15.63 -0.96 -12.22
C THR A 353 -16.93 -0.51 -12.90
N ARG A 354 -16.95 0.73 -13.41
CA ARG A 354 -18.02 1.27 -14.27
C ARG A 354 -18.14 0.46 -15.56
N ASP A 355 -19.32 -0.12 -15.78
CA ASP A 355 -19.86 -0.45 -17.10
C ASP A 355 -20.93 0.59 -17.47
N GLN A 356 -20.98 0.98 -18.75
CA GLN A 356 -21.88 2.03 -19.26
C GLN A 356 -23.30 1.52 -19.54
N GLY A 357 -24.32 2.30 -19.16
CA GLY A 357 -25.72 2.07 -19.57
C GLY A 357 -26.77 2.96 -18.87
N THR A 358 -27.01 4.15 -19.44
CA THR A 358 -28.28 4.93 -19.52
C THR A 358 -29.21 5.18 -18.30
N HIS A 359 -29.23 6.45 -17.84
CA HIS A 359 -30.38 7.29 -17.37
C HIS A 359 -30.95 7.17 -15.91
N PRO A 360 -31.53 8.26 -15.34
CA PRO A 360 -30.83 9.07 -14.31
C PRO A 360 -31.51 9.06 -12.93
N LYS A 361 -30.72 9.16 -11.85
CA LYS A 361 -31.20 9.59 -10.51
C LYS A 361 -30.16 10.47 -9.80
N THR A 362 -30.52 11.75 -9.65
CA THR A 362 -30.21 12.74 -8.58
C THR A 362 -28.88 12.66 -7.80
N PRO A 363 -28.05 13.73 -7.80
CA PRO A 363 -26.86 13.82 -6.94
C PRO A 363 -27.19 14.31 -5.50
N SER A 364 -26.53 13.68 -4.52
CA SER A 364 -26.44 14.06 -3.10
C SER A 364 -25.52 15.29 -2.90
N PRO A 365 -25.71 16.14 -1.89
CA PRO A 365 -25.44 17.57 -1.97
C PRO A 365 -24.15 17.98 -1.26
N TYR A 366 -23.02 18.11 -1.97
CA TYR A 366 -21.88 18.92 -1.51
C TYR A 366 -20.97 19.29 -2.69
N LEU A 367 -21.48 20.06 -3.65
CA LEU A 367 -20.68 20.67 -4.73
C LEU A 367 -21.43 21.84 -5.41
N ARG A 368 -22.00 22.73 -4.61
CA ARG A 368 -22.42 24.05 -5.08
C ARG A 368 -21.89 25.08 -4.11
N HIS A 369 -20.81 25.77 -4.49
CA HIS A 369 -20.62 27.21 -4.34
C HIS A 369 -19.25 27.53 -4.94
N LEU A 370 -19.24 27.93 -6.22
CA LEU A 370 -18.29 28.84 -6.86
C LEU A 370 -18.50 28.74 -8.38
N LYS A 371 -19.50 29.49 -8.89
CA LYS A 371 -19.56 30.01 -10.27
C LYS A 371 -20.83 30.85 -10.45
N LYS A 372 -20.69 32.16 -10.34
CA LYS A 372 -21.32 33.23 -11.15
C LYS A 372 -21.33 34.57 -10.41
N VAL A 373 -20.37 35.44 -10.73
CA VAL A 373 -20.50 36.90 -10.95
C VAL A 373 -19.34 37.23 -11.91
N SER A 374 -19.54 37.14 -13.23
CA SER A 374 -19.90 38.22 -14.18
C SER A 374 -18.93 39.41 -14.22
N HIS A 375 -18.41 39.63 -15.43
CA HIS A 375 -17.69 40.78 -15.95
C HIS A 375 -18.05 42.15 -15.36
N ALA A 376 -17.02 42.95 -15.07
CA ALA A 376 -16.94 44.37 -15.41
C ALA A 376 -15.47 44.80 -15.42
N SER A 377 -15.19 45.77 -16.27
CA SER A 377 -13.88 46.03 -16.87
C SER A 377 -13.01 47.02 -16.09
N ARG A 378 -11.73 47.03 -16.52
CA ARG A 378 -10.85 48.20 -16.74
C ARG A 378 -9.80 48.57 -15.68
N THR A 379 -8.59 48.68 -16.25
CA THR A 379 -7.51 49.67 -16.06
C THR A 379 -6.39 49.39 -15.06
N HIS A 380 -5.22 49.13 -15.64
CA HIS A 380 -3.88 49.21 -15.07
C HIS A 380 -3.59 50.56 -14.39
N PRO A 381 -2.64 50.57 -13.45
CA PRO A 381 -1.53 51.49 -13.61
C PRO A 381 -0.15 50.83 -13.43
N LYS A 382 0.81 51.49 -14.09
CA LYS A 382 2.23 51.19 -14.24
C LYS A 382 2.99 51.33 -12.92
N THR A 383 3.96 50.45 -12.68
CA THR A 383 5.06 50.67 -11.74
C THR A 383 6.26 51.32 -12.48
N PRO A 384 6.96 52.29 -11.86
CA PRO A 384 8.30 52.66 -12.30
C PRO A 384 9.37 52.14 -11.33
N SER A 385 10.44 51.63 -11.92
CA SER A 385 11.73 51.34 -11.29
C SER A 385 12.42 52.63 -10.79
N PRO A 386 13.33 52.54 -9.81
CA PRO A 386 14.43 53.49 -9.71
C PRO A 386 15.78 52.80 -9.87
N GLY A 387 16.55 53.27 -10.86
CA GLY A 387 17.97 53.03 -11.01
C GLY A 387 18.80 54.13 -10.35
N LEU A 388 19.90 53.70 -9.73
CA LEU A 388 21.19 54.37 -9.48
C LEU A 388 21.28 55.91 -9.57
N ARG A 389 21.88 56.53 -8.53
CA ARG A 389 23.11 57.34 -8.66
C ARG A 389 23.74 57.74 -7.30
N HIS A 390 25.04 57.47 -7.23
CA HIS A 390 26.17 58.23 -6.65
C HIS A 390 26.34 58.50 -5.13
N LEU A 391 27.43 57.91 -4.63
CA LEU A 391 28.59 58.52 -3.95
C LEU A 391 28.35 59.45 -2.74
N LYS A 392 28.83 59.01 -1.57
CA LYS A 392 29.85 59.75 -0.80
C LYS A 392 30.51 58.88 0.28
N LYS A 393 31.84 58.92 0.30
CA LYS A 393 32.75 58.46 1.36
C LYS A 393 32.50 59.24 2.65
N VAL A 394 32.44 58.57 3.81
CA VAL A 394 32.85 59.04 5.16
C VAL A 394 33.04 57.75 6.00
N SER A 395 34.24 57.18 6.15
CA SER A 395 35.19 57.34 7.27
C SER A 395 34.61 57.25 8.70
N HIS A 396 35.20 56.32 9.47
CA HIS A 396 35.31 56.24 10.94
C HIS A 396 34.27 55.44 11.73
N ALA A 397 34.80 54.45 12.45
CA ALA A 397 34.26 53.78 13.63
C ALA A 397 34.09 54.79 14.79
N PRO A 398 33.40 54.46 15.91
CA PRO A 398 33.96 53.59 16.96
C PRO A 398 32.90 52.69 17.66
N ALA A 399 33.33 51.65 18.39
CA ALA A 399 33.35 51.53 19.87
C ALA A 399 32.02 51.77 20.59
#